data_AF-A0A3G9K065-F1
#
_entry.id   AF-A0A3G9K065-F1
#
_cell.length_a   1.000
_cell.length_b   1.000
_cell.length_c   1.000
_cell.angle_alpha   90.00
_cell.angle_beta   90.00
_cell.angle_gamma   90.00
#
_symmetry.space_group_name_H-M   'P 1'
#
loop_
_entity.id
_entity.type
_entity.pdbx_description
1 polymer ?
#
loop_
_entity_poly.entity_id
_entity_poly.type
_entity_poly.pdbx_seq_one_letter_code
_entity_poly.pdbx_strand_id
1 'polypeptide(L)' 'MDIAGIFSWLFSSREGVLVLLGVILVGFLVAAIVLERKTRKDFDQYDDEDDDESGWSLFDDDNK' A
#
# COMPACT_ATOMS: atom_id res chain seq x y z
N MET A 1 -35.48 8.52 -1.10
CA MET A 1 -34.86 8.28 0.21
C MET A 1 -33.91 9.43 0.46
N ASP A 2 -34.12 10.18 1.53
CA ASP A 2 -33.32 11.32 1.96
C ASP A 2 -32.06 10.85 2.72
N ILE A 3 -31.05 11.72 2.80
CA ILE A 3 -29.74 11.41 3.40
C ILE A 3 -29.91 10.99 4.88
N ALA A 4 -30.81 11.63 5.62
CA ALA A 4 -31.09 11.29 7.01
C ALA A 4 -31.69 9.88 7.14
N GLY A 5 -32.61 9.50 6.25
CA GLY A 5 -33.14 8.14 6.17
C GLY A 5 -32.07 7.07 5.91
N ILE A 6 -31.08 7.38 5.06
CA ILE A 6 -29.96 6.45 4.78
C ILE A 6 -29.09 6.26 6.03
N PHE A 7 -28.70 7.34 6.71
CA PHE A 7 -27.91 7.25 7.94
C PHE A 7 -28.65 6.55 9.08
N SER A 8 -29.94 6.84 9.24
CA SER A 8 -30.78 6.16 10.24
C SER A 8 -30.83 4.66 9.98
N TRP A 9 -31.06 4.24 8.74
CA TRP A 9 -31.03 2.83 8.38
C TRP A 9 -29.65 2.19 8.60
N LEU A 10 -28.57 2.87 8.18
CA LEU A 10 -27.18 2.39 8.27
C LEU A 10 -26.74 2.09 9.71
N PHE A 11 -27.16 2.92 10.68
CA PHE A 11 -26.76 2.77 12.08
C PHE A 11 -27.80 2.10 12.98
N SER A 12 -29.09 2.12 12.60
CA SER A 12 -30.16 1.53 13.41
C SER A 12 -30.44 0.06 13.05
N SER A 13 -30.02 -0.40 11.87
CA SER A 13 -30.30 -1.77 11.40
C SER A 13 -29.04 -2.63 11.46
N ARG A 14 -29.19 -3.88 11.90
CA ARG A 14 -28.09 -4.87 11.93
C ARG A 14 -27.48 -5.10 10.55
N GLU A 15 -28.31 -5.10 9.50
CA GLU A 15 -27.85 -5.20 8.11
C GLU A 15 -27.02 -3.98 7.69
N GLY A 16 -27.47 -2.77 8.05
CA GLY A 16 -26.76 -1.53 7.77
C GLY A 16 -25.36 -1.51 8.40
N VAL A 17 -25.23 -1.96 9.65
CA VAL A 17 -23.95 -2.05 10.35
C VAL A 17 -23.01 -3.07 9.69
N LEU A 18 -23.53 -4.20 9.20
CA LEU A 18 -22.72 -5.17 8.46
C LEU A 18 -22.20 -4.60 7.14
N VAL A 19 -23.03 -3.85 6.41
CA VAL A 19 -22.60 -3.14 5.19
C VAL A 19 -21.53 -2.10 5.52
N LEU A 20 -21.71 -1.31 6.58
CA LEU A 20 -20.72 -0.33 7.04
C LEU A 20 -19.35 -1.00 7.28
N LEU A 21 -19.33 -2.10 8.04
CA LEU A 21 -18.10 -2.84 8.33
C LEU A 21 -17.48 -3.42 7.05
N GLY A 22 -18.29 -3.97 6.14
CA GLY A 22 -17.82 -4.49 4.86
C GLY A 22 -17.14 -3.41 4.01
N VAL A 23 -17.75 -2.22 3.89
CA VAL A 23 -17.18 -1.11 3.14
C VAL A 23 -15.87 -0.62 3.77
N ILE A 24 -15.81 -0.52 5.09
CA ILE A 24 -14.58 -0.12 5.80
C ILE A 24 -13.47 -1.15 5.58
N LEU A 25 -13.77 -2.45 5.71
CA LEU A 25 -12.81 -3.53 5.50
C LEU A 25 -12.25 -3.54 4.08
N VAL A 26 -13.13 -3.43 3.08
CA VAL A 26 -12.74 -3.35 1.67
C VAL A 26 -11.93 -2.09 1.41
N GLY A 27 -12.34 -0.94 1.97
CA GLY A 27 -11.59 0.31 1.86
C GLY A 27 -10.17 0.20 2.43
N PHE A 28 -10.02 -0.47 3.58
CA PHE A 28 -8.71 -0.73 4.17
C PHE A 28 -7.85 -1.65 3.30
N LEU A 29 -8.44 -2.71 2.74
CA LEU A 29 -7.74 -3.63 1.84
C LEU A 29 -7.25 -2.90 0.57
N VAL A 30 -8.11 -2.07 -0.04
CA VAL A 30 -7.74 -1.27 -1.21
C VAL A 30 -6.61 -0.30 -0.86
N ALA A 31 -6.69 0.39 0.27
CA ALA A 31 -5.64 1.28 0.73
C ALA A 31 -4.30 0.54 0.94
N ALA A 32 -4.34 -0.66 1.54
CA ALA A 32 -3.17 -1.51 1.73
C ALA A 32 -2.53 -1.90 0.38
N ILE A 33 -3.32 -2.29 -0.62
CA ILE A 33 -2.82 -2.63 -1.97
C ILE A 33 -2.19 -1.41 -2.65
N VAL A 34 -2.81 -0.23 -2.52
CA VAL A 34 -2.26 1.01 -3.08
C VAL A 34 -0.93 1.37 -2.42
N LEU A 35 -0.86 1.26 -1.09
CA LEU A 35 0.37 1.47 -0.35
C LEU A 35 1.44 0.45 -0.74
N GLU A 36 1.11 -0.83 -0.85
CA GLU A 36 2.06 -1.86 -1.30
C GLU A 36 2.60 -1.55 -2.71
N ARG A 37 1.72 -1.17 -3.65
CA ARG A 37 2.15 -0.78 -4.99
C ARG A 37 3.02 0.46 -5.00
N LYS A 38 2.74 1.43 -4.13
CA LYS A 38 3.56 2.63 -4.01
C LYS A 38 4.93 2.30 -3.41
N THR A 39 4.97 1.53 -2.33
CA THR A 39 6.21 1.09 -1.70
C THR A 39 7.07 0.27 -2.65
N ARG A 40 6.50 -0.65 -3.45
CA ARG A 40 7.28 -1.38 -4.47
C ARG A 40 7.90 -0.45 -5.51
N LYS A 41 7.21 0.59 -5.95
CA LYS A 41 7.77 1.56 -6.92
C LYS A 41 8.88 2.42 -6.33
N ASP A 42 8.72 2.83 -5.08
CA ASP A 42 9.70 3.70 -4.41
C ASP A 42 10.94 2.90 -3.94
N PHE A 43 10.80 1.59 -3.67
CA PHE A 43 11.90 0.74 -3.20
C PHE A 43 12.52 -0.18 -4.28
N ASP A 44 11.86 -0.44 -5.42
CA ASP A 44 12.52 -1.06 -6.59
C ASP A 44 13.57 -0.12 -7.21
N GLN A 45 13.48 1.19 -6.98
CA GLN A 45 14.45 2.15 -7.52
C GLN A 45 15.85 2.02 -6.89
N TYR A 46 16.00 1.26 -5.81
CA TYR A 46 17.31 1.07 -5.17
C TYR A 46 18.13 -0.11 -5.71
N ASP A 47 17.62 -0.91 -6.66
CA ASP A 47 18.36 -2.08 -7.20
C ASP A 47 18.95 -1.86 -8.61
N ASP A 48 18.64 -0.74 -9.29
CA ASP A 48 19.06 -0.49 -10.68
C ASP A 48 19.85 0.83 -10.88
N GLU A 49 20.18 1.58 -9.82
CA GLU A 49 21.06 2.76 -9.90
C GLU A 49 22.48 2.51 -9.34
N ASP A 50 22.79 1.26 -8.95
CA ASP A 50 24.17 0.78 -8.72
C ASP A 50 24.57 -0.22 -9.83
N ASP A 51 24.19 0.05 -11.09
CA ASP A 51 24.86 -0.51 -12.29
C ASP A 51 26.04 0.39 -12.73
N ASP A 52 26.60 1.17 -11.81
CA ASP A 52 28.01 1.49 -11.85
C ASP A 52 28.77 0.35 -11.16
N GLU A 53 29.50 -0.42 -11.96
CA GLU A 53 30.51 -1.40 -11.56
C GLU A 53 31.51 -0.81 -10.53
N SER A 54 31.10 -0.65 -9.26
CA SER A 54 31.93 -0.05 -8.20
C SER A 54 31.77 -0.73 -6.84
N GLY A 55 31.00 -1.81 -6.76
CA GLY A 55 30.67 -2.48 -5.49
C GLY A 55 31.70 -3.48 -4.94
N TRP A 56 32.76 -3.85 -5.68
CA TRP A 56 33.80 -4.79 -5.19
C TRP A 56 35.23 -4.44 -5.68
N SER A 57 35.70 -3.22 -5.45
CA SER A 57 37.13 -2.87 -5.60
C SER A 57 37.85 -2.83 -4.25
N LEU A 58 37.82 -3.93 -3.49
CA LEU A 58 38.63 -4.05 -2.27
C LEU A 58 39.92 -4.87 -2.50
N PHE A 59 40.06 -5.58 -3.63
CA PHE A 59 41.14 -6.56 -3.81
C PHE A 59 41.95 -6.47 -5.11
N ASP A 60 41.76 -5.45 -5.97
CA ASP A 60 42.49 -5.38 -7.26
C ASP A 60 43.62 -4.33 -7.33
N ASP A 61 43.86 -3.54 -6.28
CA ASP A 61 44.85 -2.44 -6.32
C ASP A 61 46.22 -2.72 -5.64
N ASP A 62 46.50 -3.94 -5.17
CA ASP A 62 47.77 -4.29 -4.49
C ASP A 62 48.61 -5.37 -5.23
N ASN A 63 48.60 -5.35 -6.58
CA ASN A 63 49.56 -6.13 -7.38
C ASN A 63 50.34 -5.28 -8.40
N LYS A 64 51.24 -4.42 -7.90
CA LYS A 64 52.46 -4.00 -8.62
C LYS A 64 53.55 -3.47 -7.71
#